data_AF-A0A847SNF2-F1
#
_entry.id   AF-A0A847SNF2-F1
#
_cell.length_a   1.000
_cell.length_b   1.000
_cell.length_c   1.000
_cell.angle_alpha   90.00
_cell.angle_beta   90.00
_cell.angle_gamma   90.00
#
_symmetry.space_group_name_H-M   'P 1'
#
loop_
_entity.id
_entity.type
_entity.pdbx_description
1 polymer ?
#
loop_
_entity_poly.entity_id
_entity_poly.type
_entity_poly.pdbx_seq_one_letter_code
_entity_poly.pdbx_strand_id
1 'polypeptide(L)'
;MKQQIFGTRNDWTGLILRLTLGLILFPHGAQKVLGWFGGPGFGNEMVFFTDTLHLPWLIAFLVIVIEFFGALSLIIGFASRIWSVAMILLFIGIIFTAHVENGFFMNWFGTQKGEGYEYHLLIIGLSLALLMNGSGRYAVDNMLVKPVKIPLSALAVSGTLLLLFTACNQAGPAVAQKNKQLVERYFDEAWNKGHVEVLDELLSQDYINHTPSVPDPPKGPDGLKPIVNAIRKAFPDLHYTLKDVIATNNRVVARVVMTGTQTDTLFGIPPTGKQVSVNQINIEEIVDGKIAEHWRVTDELTMMKQLGIVK
;
A
#
# COMPACT_ATOMS: atom_id res chain seq x y z
N MET A 1 -18.50 -41.17 4.78
CA MET A 1 -18.52 -39.69 4.94
C MET A 1 -17.36 -39.15 5.78
N LYS A 2 -17.20 -39.52 7.06
CA LYS A 2 -16.12 -39.01 7.94
C LYS A 2 -14.70 -39.14 7.32
N GLN A 3 -14.38 -40.30 6.77
CA GLN A 3 -13.07 -40.54 6.12
C GLN A 3 -12.89 -39.82 4.78
N GLN A 4 -13.97 -39.48 4.07
CA GLN A 4 -13.89 -38.72 2.81
C GLN A 4 -13.63 -37.23 3.06
N ILE A 5 -14.14 -36.70 4.17
CA ILE A 5 -14.02 -35.29 4.55
C ILE A 5 -12.73 -35.04 5.33
N PHE A 6 -12.46 -35.85 6.36
CA PHE A 6 -11.35 -35.64 7.29
C PHE A 6 -10.15 -36.55 7.02
N GLY A 7 -10.25 -37.47 6.05
CA GLY A 7 -9.15 -38.35 5.67
C GLY A 7 -7.98 -37.55 5.12
N THR A 8 -6.82 -37.74 5.73
CA THR A 8 -5.59 -37.01 5.39
C THR A 8 -4.38 -37.91 5.46
N ARG A 9 -3.38 -37.61 4.63
CA ARG A 9 -2.06 -38.22 4.66
C ARG A 9 -1.19 -37.54 5.72
N ASN A 10 -0.29 -38.29 6.36
CA ASN A 10 0.64 -37.73 7.34
C ASN A 10 1.95 -37.25 6.67
N ASP A 11 1.81 -36.34 5.70
CA ASP A 11 2.91 -35.83 4.88
C ASP A 11 3.19 -34.34 5.09
N TRP A 12 4.34 -33.90 4.59
CA TRP A 12 4.73 -32.49 4.58
C TRP A 12 3.99 -31.70 3.49
N THR A 13 3.60 -32.35 2.39
CA THR A 13 2.91 -31.72 1.27
C THR A 13 1.63 -31.03 1.71
N GLY A 14 0.73 -31.74 2.40
CA GLY A 14 -0.53 -31.19 2.89
C GLY A 14 -0.33 -30.09 3.93
N LEU A 15 0.72 -30.18 4.75
CA LEU A 15 1.07 -29.13 5.72
C LEU A 15 1.52 -27.85 5.02
N ILE A 16 2.45 -27.96 4.06
CA ILE A 16 2.96 -26.82 3.30
C ILE A 16 1.81 -26.18 2.52
N LEU A 17 1.03 -26.97 1.78
CA LEU A 17 -0.09 -26.46 0.99
C LEU A 17 -1.10 -25.70 1.84
N ARG A 18 -1.56 -26.27 2.97
CA ARG A 18 -2.58 -25.62 3.80
C ARG A 18 -2.08 -24.41 4.56
N LEU A 19 -0.82 -24.43 5.03
CA LEU A 19 -0.23 -23.27 5.70
C LEU A 19 0.01 -22.14 4.71
N THR A 20 0.57 -22.42 3.54
CA THR A 20 0.75 -21.41 2.49
C THR A 20 -0.58 -20.80 2.10
N LEU A 21 -1.58 -21.63 1.75
CA LEU A 21 -2.90 -21.15 1.36
C LEU A 21 -3.60 -20.36 2.47
N GLY A 22 -3.62 -20.90 3.69
CA GLY A 22 -4.28 -20.28 4.82
C GLY A 22 -3.60 -18.98 5.28
N LEU A 23 -2.28 -18.94 5.36
CA LEU A 23 -1.54 -17.74 5.79
C LEU A 23 -1.60 -16.61 4.76
N ILE A 24 -1.62 -16.95 3.46
CA ILE A 24 -1.77 -15.96 2.39
C ILE A 24 -3.19 -15.38 2.37
N LEU A 25 -4.22 -16.20 2.58
CA LEU A 25 -5.62 -15.76 2.54
C LEU A 25 -6.08 -15.06 3.81
N PHE A 26 -5.48 -15.38 4.96
CA PHE A 26 -5.91 -14.83 6.24
C PHE A 26 -5.91 -13.29 6.30
N PRO A 27 -4.87 -12.57 5.82
CA PRO A 27 -4.91 -11.11 5.75
C PRO A 27 -6.11 -10.56 4.97
N HIS A 28 -6.47 -11.18 3.85
CA HIS A 28 -7.62 -10.76 3.03
C HIS A 28 -8.94 -10.95 3.76
N GLY A 29 -9.12 -12.10 4.44
CA GLY A 29 -10.29 -12.31 5.30
C GLY A 29 -10.33 -11.36 6.49
N ALA A 30 -9.16 -11.08 7.11
CA ALA A 30 -9.05 -10.22 8.28
C ALA A 30 -9.32 -8.74 7.95
N GLN A 31 -8.94 -8.29 6.76
CA GLN A 31 -9.33 -6.98 6.22
C GLN A 31 -10.86 -6.85 6.15
N LYS A 32 -11.53 -7.90 5.66
CA LYS A 32 -12.99 -7.93 5.47
C LYS A 32 -13.76 -8.06 6.77
N VAL A 33 -13.32 -8.89 7.72
CA VAL A 33 -14.06 -9.12 8.99
C VAL A 33 -13.68 -8.12 10.06
N LEU A 34 -12.38 -7.90 10.27
CA LEU A 34 -11.84 -7.19 11.43
C LEU A 34 -11.32 -5.78 11.11
N GLY A 35 -11.22 -5.41 9.83
CA GLY A 35 -10.61 -4.15 9.40
C GLY A 35 -9.08 -4.10 9.63
N TRP A 36 -8.46 -5.25 9.86
CA TRP A 36 -7.01 -5.32 10.03
C TRP A 36 -6.28 -4.90 8.75
N PHE A 37 -5.02 -4.49 8.86
CA PHE A 37 -4.19 -4.09 7.72
C PHE A 37 -4.80 -2.95 6.89
N GLY A 38 -5.53 -2.03 7.53
CA GLY A 38 -6.23 -0.94 6.86
C GLY A 38 -7.43 -1.39 6.03
N GLY A 39 -7.94 -2.59 6.29
CA GLY A 39 -9.10 -3.14 5.60
C GLY A 39 -10.41 -2.43 5.97
N PRO A 40 -11.44 -2.56 5.12
CA PRO A 40 -12.70 -1.84 5.27
C PRO A 40 -13.54 -2.32 6.49
N GLY A 41 -13.34 -3.56 6.94
CA GLY A 41 -14.16 -4.19 7.98
C GLY A 41 -15.54 -4.60 7.50
N PHE A 42 -16.25 -5.39 8.32
CA PHE A 42 -17.39 -6.19 7.86
C PHE A 42 -18.52 -5.36 7.25
N GLY A 43 -18.91 -4.27 7.92
CA GLY A 43 -20.03 -3.42 7.46
C GLY A 43 -19.74 -2.76 6.11
N ASN A 44 -18.55 -2.20 5.95
CA ASN A 44 -18.17 -1.52 4.71
C ASN A 44 -17.95 -2.51 3.57
N GLU A 45 -17.36 -3.68 3.84
CA GLU A 45 -17.18 -4.71 2.82
C GLU A 45 -18.52 -5.24 2.30
N MET A 46 -19.49 -5.47 3.20
CA MET A 46 -20.84 -5.88 2.82
C MET A 46 -21.50 -4.86 1.88
N VAL A 47 -21.42 -3.56 2.22
CA VAL A 47 -21.96 -2.49 1.37
C VAL A 47 -21.25 -2.45 0.01
N PHE A 48 -19.92 -2.57 -0.01
CA PHE A 48 -19.17 -2.62 -1.28
C PHE A 48 -19.63 -3.78 -2.16
N PHE A 49 -19.76 -4.99 -1.61
CA PHE A 49 -20.22 -6.15 -2.38
C PHE A 49 -21.67 -6.05 -2.84
N THR A 50 -22.59 -5.55 -2.03
CA THR A 50 -24.01 -5.46 -2.42
C THR A 50 -24.29 -4.27 -3.31
N ASP A 51 -23.71 -3.12 -3.04
CA ASP A 51 -24.11 -1.86 -3.66
C ASP A 51 -23.21 -1.51 -4.84
N THR A 52 -21.92 -1.91 -4.81
CA THR A 52 -20.96 -1.64 -5.90
C THR A 52 -20.82 -2.84 -6.83
N LEU A 53 -20.62 -4.05 -6.29
CA LEU A 53 -20.51 -5.27 -7.11
C LEU A 53 -21.86 -5.92 -7.41
N HIS A 54 -22.95 -5.39 -6.87
CA HIS A 54 -24.31 -5.91 -7.07
C HIS A 54 -24.47 -7.40 -6.74
N LEU A 55 -23.66 -7.92 -5.81
CA LEU A 55 -23.77 -9.29 -5.36
C LEU A 55 -24.98 -9.46 -4.44
N PRO A 56 -25.73 -10.58 -4.54
CA PRO A 56 -26.73 -10.91 -3.54
C PRO A 56 -26.09 -10.97 -2.16
N TRP A 57 -26.75 -10.38 -1.15
CA TRP A 57 -26.20 -10.25 0.20
C TRP A 57 -25.69 -11.57 0.79
N LEU A 58 -26.36 -12.69 0.49
CA LEU A 58 -25.96 -14.01 0.97
C LEU A 58 -24.64 -14.47 0.34
N ILE A 59 -24.43 -14.17 -0.94
CA ILE A 59 -23.17 -14.46 -1.63
C ILE A 59 -22.06 -13.59 -1.07
N ALA A 60 -22.30 -12.29 -0.90
CA ALA A 60 -21.35 -11.35 -0.28
C ALA A 60 -20.93 -11.82 1.12
N PHE A 61 -21.91 -12.21 1.95
CA PHE A 61 -21.64 -12.75 3.28
C PHE A 61 -20.81 -14.04 3.24
N LEU A 62 -21.13 -14.97 2.34
CA LEU A 62 -20.39 -16.23 2.19
C LEU A 62 -18.94 -15.99 1.75
N VAL A 63 -18.69 -15.04 0.85
CA VAL A 63 -17.32 -14.64 0.44
C VAL A 63 -16.49 -14.26 1.68
N ILE A 64 -17.01 -13.35 2.50
CA ILE A 64 -16.33 -12.86 3.71
C ILE A 64 -16.06 -14.01 4.70
N VAL A 65 -17.07 -14.85 4.94
CA VAL A 65 -16.96 -16.00 5.86
C VAL A 65 -15.94 -17.01 5.36
N ILE A 66 -15.97 -17.35 4.07
CA ILE A 66 -15.05 -18.32 3.47
C ILE A 66 -13.62 -17.82 3.54
N GLU A 67 -13.36 -16.56 3.19
CA GLU A 67 -12.00 -16.02 3.22
C GLU A 67 -11.40 -16.00 4.62
N PHE A 68 -12.17 -15.59 5.63
CA PHE A 68 -11.66 -15.50 7.00
C PHE A 68 -11.62 -16.84 7.72
N PHE A 69 -12.78 -17.49 7.86
CA PHE A 69 -12.89 -18.74 8.62
C PHE A 69 -12.33 -19.93 7.86
N GLY A 70 -12.38 -19.90 6.52
CA GLY A 70 -11.74 -20.92 5.70
C GLY A 70 -10.22 -20.83 5.78
N ALA A 71 -9.64 -19.64 5.73
CA ALA A 71 -8.20 -19.47 5.94
C ALA A 71 -7.75 -19.98 7.33
N LEU A 72 -8.46 -19.60 8.40
CA LEU A 72 -8.15 -20.06 9.75
C LEU A 72 -8.27 -21.59 9.88
N SER A 73 -9.32 -22.17 9.27
CA SER A 73 -9.54 -23.61 9.26
C SER A 73 -8.43 -24.35 8.52
N LEU A 74 -7.94 -23.82 7.40
CA LEU A 74 -6.80 -24.37 6.66
C LEU A 74 -5.50 -24.32 7.49
N ILE A 75 -5.25 -23.22 8.20
CA ILE A 75 -4.07 -23.06 9.08
C ILE A 75 -4.04 -24.13 10.17
N ILE A 76 -5.18 -24.46 10.78
CA ILE A 76 -5.24 -25.52 11.80
C ILE A 76 -5.44 -26.92 11.19
N GLY A 77 -5.77 -27.00 9.90
CA GLY A 77 -5.97 -28.25 9.18
C GLY A 77 -7.26 -28.93 9.62
N PHE A 78 -8.33 -28.16 9.69
CA PHE A 78 -9.68 -28.60 10.02
C PHE A 78 -10.56 -28.57 8.77
N ALA A 79 -11.15 -29.71 8.43
CA ALA A 79 -12.04 -29.91 7.28
C ALA A 79 -11.45 -29.39 5.96
N SER A 80 -10.14 -29.56 5.74
CA SER A 80 -9.42 -28.86 4.65
C SER A 80 -10.02 -29.13 3.28
N ARG A 81 -10.57 -30.32 3.04
CA ARG A 81 -11.22 -30.67 1.77
C ARG A 81 -12.47 -29.84 1.50
N ILE A 82 -13.28 -29.55 2.52
CA ILE A 82 -14.48 -28.70 2.39
C ILE A 82 -14.05 -27.28 2.05
N TRP A 83 -13.07 -26.76 2.81
CA TRP A 83 -12.56 -25.41 2.57
C TRP A 83 -11.84 -25.29 1.23
N SER A 84 -11.14 -26.32 0.76
CA SER A 84 -10.56 -26.34 -0.59
C SER A 84 -11.62 -26.21 -1.69
N VAL A 85 -12.76 -26.92 -1.58
CA VAL A 85 -13.87 -26.77 -2.54
C VAL A 85 -14.45 -25.36 -2.47
N ALA A 86 -14.68 -24.84 -1.26
CA ALA A 86 -15.18 -23.49 -1.07
C ALA A 86 -14.24 -22.43 -1.68
N MET A 87 -12.92 -22.58 -1.49
CA MET A 87 -11.91 -21.70 -2.07
C MET A 87 -11.86 -21.80 -3.59
N ILE A 88 -11.95 -23.00 -4.17
CA ILE A 88 -12.00 -23.16 -5.64
C ILE A 88 -13.20 -22.40 -6.22
N LEU A 89 -14.40 -22.62 -5.66
CA LEU A 89 -15.62 -21.96 -6.15
C LEU A 89 -15.57 -20.44 -5.95
N LEU A 90 -15.07 -20.00 -4.79
CA LEU A 90 -14.88 -18.59 -4.48
C LEU A 90 -13.96 -17.91 -5.50
N PHE A 91 -12.77 -18.46 -5.72
CA PHE A 91 -11.78 -17.85 -6.61
C PHE A 91 -12.19 -17.91 -8.08
N ILE A 92 -12.90 -18.95 -8.50
CA ILE A 92 -13.56 -18.97 -9.82
C ILE A 92 -14.55 -17.80 -9.93
N GLY A 93 -15.40 -17.61 -8.91
CA GLY A 93 -16.34 -16.49 -8.85
C GLY A 93 -15.63 -15.14 -8.99
N ILE A 94 -14.59 -14.90 -8.17
CA ILE A 94 -13.80 -13.66 -8.19
C ILE A 94 -13.22 -13.39 -9.57
N ILE A 95 -12.68 -14.41 -10.26
CA ILE A 95 -12.16 -14.25 -11.62
C ILE A 95 -13.23 -13.70 -12.55
N PHE A 96 -14.40 -14.35 -12.61
CA PHE A 96 -15.46 -13.97 -13.54
C PHE A 96 -16.18 -12.67 -13.17
N THR A 97 -16.22 -12.30 -11.90
CA THR A 97 -16.91 -11.08 -11.47
C THR A 97 -16.04 -9.84 -11.49
N ALA A 98 -14.71 -9.97 -11.34
CA ALA A 98 -13.85 -8.81 -11.11
C ALA A 98 -12.51 -8.78 -11.87
N HIS A 99 -12.00 -9.92 -12.38
CA HIS A 99 -10.62 -9.97 -12.91
C HIS A 99 -10.50 -10.43 -14.37
N VAL A 100 -11.50 -11.11 -14.94
CA VAL A 100 -11.40 -11.68 -16.29
C VAL A 100 -11.17 -10.62 -17.37
N GLU A 101 -11.73 -9.43 -17.21
CA GLU A 101 -11.58 -8.30 -18.13
C GLU A 101 -10.19 -7.66 -18.08
N ASN A 102 -9.46 -7.84 -16.98
CA ASN A 102 -8.11 -7.30 -16.79
C ASN A 102 -7.01 -8.19 -17.38
N GLY A 103 -7.35 -9.37 -17.92
CA GLY A 103 -6.37 -10.27 -18.52
C GLY A 103 -5.60 -11.14 -17.52
N PHE A 104 -4.59 -11.85 -18.00
CA PHE A 104 -3.89 -12.88 -17.23
C PHE A 104 -2.99 -12.29 -16.14
N PHE A 105 -2.11 -11.36 -16.49
CA PHE A 105 -1.03 -10.91 -15.61
C PHE A 105 -1.51 -9.99 -14.49
N MET A 106 -0.95 -10.14 -13.29
CA MET A 106 -1.13 -9.18 -12.20
C MET A 106 -0.57 -7.80 -12.58
N ASN A 107 -1.13 -6.75 -12.02
CA ASN A 107 -0.82 -5.35 -12.34
C ASN A 107 0.33 -4.79 -11.50
N TRP A 108 1.43 -5.54 -11.37
CA TRP A 108 2.56 -5.18 -10.50
C TRP A 108 3.18 -3.81 -10.79
N PHE A 109 3.10 -3.36 -12.05
CA PHE A 109 3.68 -2.09 -12.52
C PHE A 109 2.63 -0.98 -12.71
N GLY A 110 1.35 -1.22 -12.39
CA GLY A 110 0.28 -0.22 -12.52
C GLY A 110 -0.09 0.15 -13.95
N THR A 111 0.27 -0.66 -14.95
CA THR A 111 0.02 -0.41 -16.38
C THR A 111 -1.34 -0.90 -16.86
N GLN A 112 -2.07 -1.67 -16.05
CA GLN A 112 -3.38 -2.22 -16.34
C GLN A 112 -4.48 -1.48 -15.55
N LYS A 113 -5.73 -1.60 -16.00
CA LYS A 113 -6.89 -0.97 -15.34
C LYS A 113 -7.22 -1.59 -13.97
N GLY A 114 -6.84 -2.85 -13.79
CA GLY A 114 -7.04 -3.60 -12.56
C GLY A 114 -6.11 -4.81 -12.54
N GLU A 115 -6.19 -5.60 -11.47
CA GLU A 115 -5.39 -6.81 -11.33
C GLU A 115 -5.89 -7.93 -12.25
N GLY A 116 -4.97 -8.66 -12.89
CA GLY A 116 -5.30 -9.88 -13.63
C GLY A 116 -5.63 -11.06 -12.72
N TYR A 117 -5.79 -12.25 -13.32
CA TYR A 117 -6.25 -13.45 -12.62
C TYR A 117 -5.18 -14.54 -12.36
N GLU A 118 -3.90 -14.31 -12.71
CA GLU A 118 -2.78 -15.25 -12.51
C GLU A 118 -2.71 -15.78 -11.07
N TYR A 119 -2.77 -14.89 -10.07
CA TYR A 119 -2.73 -15.26 -8.66
C TYR A 119 -3.91 -16.16 -8.23
N HIS A 120 -5.09 -15.92 -8.80
CA HIS A 120 -6.30 -16.68 -8.49
C HIS A 120 -6.17 -18.14 -8.98
N LEU A 121 -5.52 -18.34 -10.13
CA LEU A 121 -5.23 -19.68 -10.65
C LEU A 121 -4.26 -20.46 -9.75
N LEU A 122 -3.25 -19.79 -9.18
CA LEU A 122 -2.34 -20.41 -8.21
C LEU A 122 -3.11 -20.90 -6.98
N ILE A 123 -4.03 -20.09 -6.46
CA ILE A 123 -4.88 -20.46 -5.32
C ILE A 123 -5.78 -21.66 -5.66
N ILE A 124 -6.39 -21.67 -6.84
CA ILE A 124 -7.21 -22.79 -7.31
C ILE A 124 -6.35 -24.06 -7.42
N GLY A 125 -5.15 -23.96 -7.99
CA GLY A 125 -4.22 -25.10 -8.10
C GLY A 125 -3.78 -25.66 -6.75
N LEU A 126 -3.42 -24.81 -5.79
CA LEU A 126 -3.08 -25.20 -4.42
C LEU A 126 -4.27 -25.85 -3.70
N SER A 127 -5.46 -25.29 -3.90
CA SER A 127 -6.70 -25.80 -3.32
C SER A 127 -7.06 -27.18 -3.90
N LEU A 128 -6.89 -27.39 -5.21
CA LEU A 128 -7.07 -28.70 -5.86
C LEU A 128 -6.08 -29.74 -5.32
N ALA A 129 -4.80 -29.37 -5.18
CA ALA A 129 -3.79 -30.25 -4.61
C ALA A 129 -4.14 -30.64 -3.16
N LEU A 130 -4.63 -29.69 -2.37
CA LEU A 130 -5.04 -29.94 -0.98
C LEU A 130 -6.34 -30.76 -0.90
N LEU A 131 -7.29 -30.55 -1.81
CA LEU A 131 -8.51 -31.36 -1.94
C LEU A 131 -8.19 -32.85 -2.18
N MET A 132 -7.20 -33.11 -3.03
CA MET A 132 -6.75 -34.47 -3.34
C MET A 132 -5.92 -35.08 -2.21
N ASN A 133 -4.99 -34.32 -1.65
CA ASN A 133 -4.02 -34.81 -0.66
C ASN A 133 -4.60 -34.91 0.77
N GLY A 134 -5.46 -33.96 1.14
CA GLY A 134 -5.86 -33.73 2.53
C GLY A 134 -4.84 -32.89 3.32
N SER A 135 -5.17 -32.67 4.58
CA SER A 135 -4.59 -31.69 5.52
C SER A 135 -3.12 -31.92 5.94
N GLY A 136 -2.47 -33.02 5.60
CA GLY A 136 -1.07 -33.26 5.98
C GLY A 136 -0.84 -33.47 7.49
N ARG A 137 0.44 -33.32 7.88
CA ARG A 137 0.92 -33.37 9.27
C ARG A 137 0.27 -32.30 10.16
N TYR A 138 0.16 -32.59 11.46
CA TYR A 138 -0.31 -31.69 12.52
C TYR A 138 -1.73 -31.11 12.33
N ALA A 139 -2.49 -31.64 11.39
CA ALA A 139 -3.84 -31.19 11.14
C ALA A 139 -4.81 -31.73 12.21
N VAL A 140 -5.75 -30.89 12.65
CA VAL A 140 -6.87 -31.30 13.54
C VAL A 140 -7.63 -32.49 12.93
N ASP A 141 -7.74 -32.57 11.61
CA ASP A 141 -8.36 -33.70 10.90
C ASP A 141 -7.77 -35.08 11.28
N ASN A 142 -6.48 -35.14 11.62
CA ASN A 142 -5.86 -36.39 12.08
C ASN A 142 -6.46 -36.87 13.40
N MET A 143 -6.85 -35.95 14.29
CA MET A 143 -7.47 -36.25 15.60
C MET A 143 -8.90 -36.75 15.44
N LEU A 144 -9.58 -36.37 14.37
CA LEU A 144 -10.97 -36.75 14.11
C LEU A 144 -11.08 -38.14 13.48
N VAL A 145 -10.05 -38.60 12.74
CA VAL A 145 -10.07 -39.90 12.03
C VAL A 145 -9.31 -41.01 12.77
N LYS A 146 -8.32 -40.69 13.61
CA LYS A 146 -7.60 -41.69 14.43
C LYS A 146 -7.65 -41.33 15.93
N PRO A 147 -7.86 -42.29 16.85
CA PRO A 147 -7.55 -42.08 18.25
C PRO A 147 -6.03 -42.19 18.43
N VAL A 148 -5.32 -41.07 18.61
CA VAL A 148 -3.87 -41.08 18.88
C VAL A 148 -3.55 -40.21 20.09
N LYS A 149 -2.85 -40.82 21.07
CA LYS A 149 -2.28 -40.16 22.25
C LYS A 149 -1.12 -39.26 21.81
N ILE A 150 -1.23 -37.96 22.07
CA ILE A 150 -0.21 -36.95 21.68
C ILE A 150 0.84 -36.84 22.80
N PRO A 151 2.14 -37.01 22.53
CA PRO A 151 3.18 -36.67 23.50
C PRO A 151 3.33 -35.14 23.62
N LEU A 152 3.50 -34.68 24.87
CA LEU A 152 3.50 -33.27 25.27
C LEU A 152 4.54 -32.38 24.54
N SER A 153 5.55 -32.98 23.90
CA SER A 153 6.57 -32.29 23.10
C SER A 153 6.07 -31.72 21.77
N ALA A 154 4.94 -32.20 21.24
CA ALA A 154 4.36 -31.73 19.98
C ALA A 154 3.70 -30.34 20.09
N LEU A 155 3.45 -29.84 21.31
CA LEU A 155 2.88 -28.52 21.56
C LEU A 155 3.89 -27.36 21.47
N ALA A 156 5.20 -27.64 21.44
CA ALA A 156 6.24 -26.61 21.51
C ALA A 156 6.59 -25.94 20.17
N VAL A 157 6.14 -26.48 19.02
CA VAL A 157 6.55 -25.99 17.69
C VAL A 157 5.72 -24.80 17.19
N SER A 158 4.65 -24.42 17.90
CA SER A 158 3.70 -23.38 17.45
C SER A 158 4.20 -21.93 17.61
N GLY A 159 5.30 -21.69 18.34
CA GLY A 159 5.79 -20.33 18.61
C GLY A 159 6.74 -19.75 17.56
N THR A 160 7.52 -20.59 16.89
CA THR A 160 8.65 -20.12 16.08
C THR A 160 8.26 -19.76 14.64
N LEU A 161 7.15 -20.28 14.12
CA LEU A 161 6.69 -19.97 12.75
C LEU A 161 5.92 -18.65 12.65
N LEU A 162 5.41 -18.14 13.78
CA LEU A 162 4.71 -16.84 13.84
C LEU A 162 5.67 -15.64 13.79
N LEU A 163 6.96 -15.84 14.12
CA LEU A 163 7.98 -14.78 14.15
C LEU A 163 8.65 -14.54 12.80
N LEU A 164 8.59 -15.49 11.86
CA LEU A 164 9.20 -15.33 10.52
C LEU A 164 8.29 -14.60 9.52
N PHE A 165 6.97 -14.56 9.75
CA PHE A 165 6.04 -13.82 8.90
C PHE A 165 5.94 -12.32 9.24
N THR A 166 6.29 -11.91 10.46
CA THR A 166 6.25 -10.50 10.87
C THR A 166 7.43 -9.68 10.33
N ALA A 167 8.52 -10.33 9.89
CA ALA A 167 9.76 -9.64 9.50
C ALA A 167 9.87 -9.32 8.00
N CYS A 168 9.06 -9.91 7.12
CA CYS A 168 9.29 -9.82 5.67
C CYS A 168 8.21 -9.06 4.87
N ASN A 169 7.12 -8.58 5.48
CA ASN A 169 6.06 -7.90 4.72
C ASN A 169 5.50 -6.60 5.34
N GLN A 170 6.32 -5.89 6.13
CA GLN A 170 5.97 -4.55 6.61
C GLN A 170 6.86 -3.43 6.04
N ALA A 171 7.92 -3.75 5.29
CA ALA A 171 8.85 -2.73 4.83
C ALA A 171 8.23 -1.78 3.80
N GLY A 172 7.46 -2.27 2.82
CA GLY A 172 6.90 -1.43 1.76
C GLY A 172 5.94 -0.34 2.26
N PRO A 173 4.83 -0.70 2.94
CA PRO A 173 3.89 0.28 3.48
C PRO A 173 4.52 1.20 4.53
N ALA A 174 5.41 0.68 5.40
CA ALA A 174 6.05 1.48 6.44
C ALA A 174 7.09 2.47 5.87
N VAL A 175 7.84 2.09 4.83
CA VAL A 175 8.80 2.98 4.16
C VAL A 175 8.06 4.06 3.38
N ALA A 176 7.02 3.70 2.61
CA ALA A 176 6.19 4.69 1.91
C ALA A 176 5.56 5.70 2.88
N GLN A 177 5.08 5.26 4.05
CA GLN A 177 4.53 6.17 5.06
C GLN A 177 5.59 7.09 5.68
N LYS A 178 6.81 6.60 5.93
CA LYS A 178 7.93 7.44 6.40
C LYS A 178 8.35 8.47 5.35
N ASN A 179 8.41 8.05 4.10
CA ASN A 179 8.72 8.92 2.96
C ASN A 179 7.68 10.04 2.82
N LYS A 180 6.39 9.71 2.99
CA LYS A 180 5.32 10.70 3.03
C LYS A 180 5.51 11.71 4.16
N GLN A 181 5.79 11.25 5.38
CA GLN A 181 6.04 12.12 6.53
C GLN A 181 7.27 13.02 6.33
N LEU A 182 8.32 12.51 5.68
CA LEU A 182 9.51 13.30 5.32
C LEU A 182 9.13 14.49 4.41
N VAL A 183 8.32 14.25 3.38
CA VAL A 183 7.90 15.31 2.44
C VAL A 183 6.87 16.26 3.06
N GLU A 184 5.98 15.77 3.93
CA GLU A 184 5.09 16.64 4.72
C GLU A 184 5.89 17.61 5.61
N ARG A 185 6.93 17.09 6.29
CA ARG A 185 7.85 17.89 7.09
C ARG A 185 8.64 18.89 6.24
N TYR A 186 9.07 18.49 5.04
CA TYR A 186 9.75 19.37 4.09
C TYR A 186 8.89 20.58 3.70
N PHE A 187 7.62 20.40 3.35
CA PHE A 187 6.74 21.53 3.05
C PHE A 187 6.40 22.39 4.28
N ASP A 188 6.16 21.76 5.43
CA ASP A 188 5.78 22.50 6.63
C ASP A 188 6.95 23.29 7.25
N GLU A 189 8.05 22.61 7.55
CA GLU A 189 9.18 23.24 8.25
C GLU A 189 10.02 24.12 7.32
N ALA A 190 10.43 23.61 6.16
CA ALA A 190 11.30 24.39 5.28
C ALA A 190 10.55 25.50 4.55
N TRP A 191 9.41 25.18 3.90
CA TRP A 191 8.72 26.15 3.04
C TRP A 191 7.74 27.04 3.79
N ASN A 192 6.85 26.47 4.62
CA ASN A 192 5.81 27.23 5.32
C ASN A 192 6.32 27.99 6.54
N LYS A 193 7.26 27.41 7.31
CA LYS A 193 7.87 28.08 8.47
C LYS A 193 9.17 28.80 8.12
N GLY A 194 9.87 28.40 7.06
CA GLY A 194 11.13 29.02 6.65
C GLY A 194 12.34 28.53 7.44
N HIS A 195 12.25 27.37 8.09
CA HIS A 195 13.32 26.78 8.89
C HIS A 195 14.33 26.09 7.96
N VAL A 196 15.18 26.87 7.30
CA VAL A 196 16.09 26.37 6.26
C VAL A 196 17.17 25.42 6.78
N GLU A 197 17.47 25.45 8.08
CA GLU A 197 18.36 24.51 8.77
C GLU A 197 17.85 23.07 8.73
N VAL A 198 16.53 22.86 8.66
CA VAL A 198 15.95 21.51 8.57
C VAL A 198 16.39 20.79 7.29
N LEU A 199 16.77 21.54 6.25
CA LEU A 199 17.21 21.01 4.97
C LEU A 199 18.46 20.12 5.10
N ASP A 200 19.32 20.37 6.09
CA ASP A 200 20.50 19.54 6.36
C ASP A 200 20.13 18.12 6.84
N GLU A 201 18.98 18.01 7.51
CA GLU A 201 18.42 16.74 7.94
C GLU A 201 17.66 16.04 6.80
N LEU A 202 16.83 16.77 6.07
CA LEU A 202 15.85 16.21 5.13
C LEU A 202 16.44 15.82 3.77
N LEU A 203 17.49 16.51 3.31
CA LEU A 203 18.08 16.30 1.99
C LEU A 203 19.35 15.46 2.07
N SER A 204 19.68 14.79 0.97
CA SER A 204 20.99 14.17 0.79
C SER A 204 22.05 15.25 0.55
N GLN A 205 23.30 14.95 0.88
CA GLN A 205 24.42 15.87 0.64
C GLN A 205 24.62 16.15 -0.86
N ASP A 206 24.27 15.18 -1.71
CA ASP A 206 24.37 15.28 -3.16
C ASP A 206 23.04 15.67 -3.82
N TYR A 207 22.10 16.26 -3.06
CA TYR A 207 20.76 16.57 -3.56
C TYR A 207 20.78 17.35 -4.88
N ILE A 208 19.93 16.94 -5.82
CA ILE A 208 19.81 17.56 -7.14
C ILE A 208 18.41 18.14 -7.32
N ASN A 209 18.35 19.45 -7.56
CA ASN A 209 17.15 20.13 -8.03
C ASN A 209 17.18 20.18 -9.57
N HIS A 210 16.29 19.43 -10.24
CA HIS A 210 16.20 19.40 -11.70
C HIS A 210 15.39 20.54 -12.30
N THR A 211 14.71 21.31 -11.46
CA THR A 211 13.86 22.45 -11.86
C THR A 211 14.14 23.69 -11.00
N PRO A 212 15.42 24.11 -10.91
CA PRO A 212 15.81 25.18 -10.03
C PRO A 212 15.30 26.52 -10.55
N SER A 213 14.95 27.42 -9.64
CA SER A 213 14.54 28.77 -10.01
C SER A 213 15.70 29.73 -10.25
N VAL A 214 16.94 29.22 -10.17
CA VAL A 214 18.19 29.92 -10.46
C VAL A 214 19.08 29.02 -11.33
N PRO A 215 19.94 29.57 -12.20
CA PRO A 215 20.90 28.77 -12.95
C PRO A 215 21.92 28.08 -12.03
N ASP A 216 22.18 26.79 -12.29
CA ASP A 216 23.24 25.98 -11.68
C ASP A 216 23.43 26.16 -10.15
N PRO A 217 22.39 25.95 -9.32
CA PRO A 217 22.58 25.99 -7.88
C PRO A 217 23.57 24.90 -7.44
N PRO A 218 24.34 25.14 -6.36
CA PRO A 218 25.12 24.09 -5.73
C PRO A 218 24.28 22.84 -5.43
N LYS A 219 24.90 21.67 -5.45
CA LYS A 219 24.24 20.44 -4.97
C LYS A 219 24.01 20.52 -3.47
N GLY A 220 23.09 19.69 -2.98
CA GLY A 220 22.84 19.56 -1.55
C GLY A 220 21.96 20.66 -0.97
N PRO A 221 21.83 20.70 0.37
CA PRO A 221 21.05 21.71 1.08
C PRO A 221 21.47 23.14 0.77
N ASP A 222 22.77 23.38 0.57
CA ASP A 222 23.33 24.71 0.36
C ASP A 222 22.85 25.38 -0.94
N GLY A 223 22.44 24.58 -1.95
CA GLY A 223 21.80 25.11 -3.14
C GLY A 223 20.35 25.54 -2.94
N LEU A 224 19.63 24.92 -2.00
CA LEU A 224 18.20 25.15 -1.81
C LEU A 224 17.89 26.22 -0.74
N LYS A 225 18.69 26.31 0.33
CA LYS A 225 18.47 27.30 1.42
C LYS A 225 18.31 28.74 0.90
N PRO A 226 19.15 29.25 -0.02
CA PRO A 226 19.00 30.61 -0.54
C PRO A 226 17.71 30.81 -1.34
N ILE A 227 17.25 29.77 -2.05
CA ILE A 227 16.03 29.80 -2.85
C ILE A 227 14.80 29.91 -1.94
N VAL A 228 14.74 29.09 -0.88
CA VAL A 228 13.65 29.16 0.11
C VAL A 228 13.58 30.54 0.75
N ASN A 229 14.72 31.09 1.18
CA ASN A 229 14.80 32.43 1.75
C ASN A 229 14.33 33.52 0.77
N ALA A 230 14.75 33.45 -0.48
CA ALA A 230 14.35 34.41 -1.50
C ALA A 230 12.83 34.36 -1.78
N ILE A 231 12.25 33.16 -1.89
CA ILE A 231 10.81 32.99 -2.14
C ILE A 231 9.99 33.47 -0.94
N ARG A 232 10.39 33.14 0.30
CA ARG A 232 9.72 33.66 1.51
C ARG A 232 9.87 35.16 1.68
N LYS A 233 10.97 35.75 1.21
CA LYS A 233 11.11 37.22 1.19
C LYS A 233 10.14 37.84 0.19
N ALA A 234 9.99 37.25 -1.00
CA ALA A 234 9.03 37.69 -2.00
C ALA A 234 7.57 37.52 -1.54
N PHE A 235 7.28 36.45 -0.80
CA PHE A 235 5.97 36.10 -0.26
C PHE A 235 6.05 35.88 1.27
N PRO A 236 5.97 36.94 2.10
CA PRO A 236 6.10 36.79 3.57
C PRO A 236 5.02 35.92 4.21
N ASP A 237 3.85 35.83 3.57
CA ASP A 237 2.70 34.99 3.90
C ASP A 237 2.64 33.70 3.05
N LEU A 238 3.78 33.25 2.49
CA LEU A 238 3.88 32.03 1.71
C LEU A 238 3.31 30.83 2.47
N HIS A 239 2.40 30.11 1.81
CA HIS A 239 1.85 28.87 2.34
C HIS A 239 1.62 27.85 1.23
N TYR A 240 2.10 26.64 1.46
CA TYR A 240 1.82 25.45 0.67
C TYR A 240 0.81 24.58 1.40
N THR A 241 -0.32 24.33 0.74
CA THR A 241 -1.31 23.34 1.18
C THR A 241 -1.16 22.07 0.35
N LEU A 242 -0.82 20.97 1.00
CA LEU A 242 -0.82 19.64 0.39
C LEU A 242 -2.26 19.22 0.06
N LYS A 243 -2.52 18.85 -1.19
CA LYS A 243 -3.83 18.36 -1.66
C LYS A 243 -3.82 16.85 -1.82
N ASP A 244 -2.80 16.32 -2.48
CA ASP A 244 -2.57 14.88 -2.61
C ASP A 244 -1.10 14.57 -2.34
N VAL A 245 -0.85 13.44 -1.67
CA VAL A 245 0.50 12.91 -1.47
C VAL A 245 0.48 11.41 -1.73
N ILE A 246 1.17 10.99 -2.78
CA ILE A 246 1.30 9.59 -3.22
C ILE A 246 2.74 9.17 -2.95
N ALA A 247 2.93 8.17 -2.11
CA ALA A 247 4.26 7.70 -1.72
C ALA A 247 4.47 6.23 -2.12
N THR A 248 5.68 5.94 -2.61
CA THR A 248 6.22 4.60 -2.83
C THR A 248 7.46 4.40 -1.96
N ASN A 249 8.16 3.28 -2.15
CA ASN A 249 9.37 2.98 -1.38
C ASN A 249 10.52 3.98 -1.64
N ASN A 250 10.56 4.61 -2.81
CA ASN A 250 11.65 5.49 -3.23
C ASN A 250 11.20 6.83 -3.82
N ARG A 251 9.90 7.07 -3.98
CA ARG A 251 9.39 8.34 -4.53
C ARG A 251 8.17 8.85 -3.80
N VAL A 252 8.03 10.16 -3.77
CA VAL A 252 6.82 10.84 -3.29
C VAL A 252 6.40 11.88 -4.30
N VAL A 253 5.13 11.83 -4.70
CA VAL A 253 4.50 12.84 -5.55
C VAL A 253 3.57 13.67 -4.66
N ALA A 254 3.78 14.97 -4.61
CA ALA A 254 2.94 15.90 -3.87
C ALA A 254 2.27 16.89 -4.83
N ARG A 255 0.93 16.88 -4.86
CA ARG A 255 0.15 17.95 -5.49
C ARG A 255 -0.16 18.99 -4.42
N VAL A 256 0.30 20.21 -4.62
CA VAL A 256 0.20 21.31 -3.65
C VAL A 256 -0.44 22.54 -4.28
N VAL A 257 -1.04 23.37 -3.44
CA VAL A 257 -1.45 24.73 -3.79
C VAL A 257 -0.54 25.70 -3.02
N MET A 258 0.17 26.56 -3.74
CA MET A 258 0.97 27.63 -3.18
C MET A 258 0.14 28.92 -3.17
N THR A 259 0.09 29.59 -2.01
CA THR A 259 -0.51 30.91 -1.85
C THR A 259 0.49 31.90 -1.27
N GLY A 260 0.30 33.18 -1.57
CA GLY A 260 1.06 34.26 -0.94
C GLY A 260 0.81 35.61 -1.62
N THR A 261 1.22 36.69 -0.97
CA THR A 261 1.16 38.06 -1.44
C THR A 261 2.56 38.54 -1.81
N GLN A 262 2.76 38.92 -3.07
CA GLN A 262 4.07 39.33 -3.55
C GLN A 262 4.41 40.75 -3.05
N THR A 263 5.31 40.85 -2.07
CA THR A 263 5.73 42.13 -1.47
C THR A 263 7.17 42.52 -1.76
N ASP A 264 7.97 41.61 -2.32
CA ASP A 264 9.35 41.87 -2.78
C ASP A 264 9.54 41.35 -4.22
N THR A 265 10.72 41.60 -4.79
CA THR A 265 11.08 41.14 -6.13
C THR A 265 11.10 39.62 -6.22
N LEU A 266 10.47 39.08 -7.25
CA LEU A 266 10.42 37.65 -7.55
C LEU A 266 10.96 37.41 -8.96
N PHE A 267 12.11 36.76 -9.12
CA PHE A 267 12.70 36.45 -10.44
C PHE A 267 12.75 37.64 -11.41
N GLY A 268 13.10 38.84 -10.91
CA GLY A 268 13.16 40.07 -11.69
C GLY A 268 11.83 40.81 -11.85
N ILE A 269 10.72 40.24 -11.36
CA ILE A 269 9.40 40.90 -11.34
C ILE A 269 9.35 41.83 -10.11
N PRO A 270 9.15 43.15 -10.28
CA PRO A 270 8.97 44.08 -9.17
C PRO A 270 7.79 43.68 -8.28
N PRO A 271 7.77 44.10 -7.00
CA PRO A 271 6.66 43.77 -6.10
C PRO A 271 5.35 44.34 -6.61
N THR A 272 4.38 43.46 -6.90
CA THR A 272 3.07 43.86 -7.43
C THR A 272 2.03 44.12 -6.34
N GLY A 273 2.28 43.65 -5.11
CA GLY A 273 1.32 43.67 -4.01
C GLY A 273 0.11 42.74 -4.19
N LYS A 274 0.13 41.88 -5.22
CA LYS A 274 -0.99 40.98 -5.52
C LYS A 274 -0.83 39.62 -4.86
N GLN A 275 -1.97 39.02 -4.55
CA GLN A 275 -2.04 37.66 -4.05
C GLN A 275 -2.05 36.66 -5.21
N VAL A 276 -1.37 35.54 -5.01
CA VAL A 276 -1.38 34.39 -5.92
C VAL A 276 -1.93 33.15 -5.21
N SER A 277 -2.53 32.27 -6.00
CA SER A 277 -2.94 30.91 -5.63
C SER A 277 -2.73 30.01 -6.84
N VAL A 278 -1.70 29.16 -6.78
CA VAL A 278 -1.22 28.40 -7.94
C VAL A 278 -1.03 26.93 -7.61
N ASN A 279 -1.35 26.06 -8.57
CA ASN A 279 -1.13 24.63 -8.45
C ASN A 279 0.32 24.29 -8.76
N GLN A 280 0.83 23.29 -8.06
CA GLN A 280 2.16 22.74 -8.28
C GLN A 280 2.15 21.22 -8.04
N ILE A 281 2.95 20.51 -8.82
CA ILE A 281 3.25 19.09 -8.59
C ILE A 281 4.75 18.96 -8.36
N ASN A 282 5.11 18.32 -7.26
CA ASN A 282 6.47 17.96 -6.91
C ASN A 282 6.64 16.45 -6.98
N ILE A 283 7.80 16.02 -7.46
CA ILE A 283 8.25 14.63 -7.39
C ILE A 283 9.57 14.65 -6.64
N GLU A 284 9.63 13.93 -5.52
CA GLU A 284 10.81 13.77 -4.70
C GLU A 284 11.28 12.31 -4.82
N GLU A 285 12.55 12.10 -5.19
CA GLU A 285 13.21 10.80 -5.08
C GLU A 285 13.94 10.71 -3.74
N ILE A 286 13.77 9.58 -3.06
CA ILE A 286 14.27 9.35 -1.71
C ILE A 286 15.28 8.22 -1.73
N VAL A 287 16.48 8.51 -1.22
CA VAL A 287 17.59 7.57 -1.06
C VAL A 287 18.05 7.64 0.39
N ASP A 288 18.18 6.48 1.04
CA ASP A 288 18.59 6.36 2.44
C ASP A 288 17.79 7.25 3.42
N GLY A 289 16.49 7.39 3.17
CA GLY A 289 15.57 8.18 4.00
C GLY A 289 15.70 9.70 3.85
N LYS A 290 16.43 10.18 2.84
CA LYS A 290 16.64 11.59 2.53
C LYS A 290 16.18 11.92 1.10
N ILE A 291 15.69 13.14 0.89
CA ILE A 291 15.34 13.63 -0.45
C ILE A 291 16.63 13.82 -1.24
N ALA A 292 16.80 13.04 -2.30
CA ALA A 292 18.00 13.02 -3.12
C ALA A 292 17.81 13.77 -4.45
N GLU A 293 16.63 13.70 -5.05
CA GLU A 293 16.35 14.42 -6.29
C GLU A 293 14.95 15.01 -6.28
N HIS A 294 14.79 16.12 -6.99
CA HIS A 294 13.55 16.90 -7.02
C HIS A 294 13.22 17.36 -8.43
N TRP A 295 11.94 17.20 -8.80
CA TRP A 295 11.32 17.80 -9.98
C TRP A 295 10.05 18.54 -9.59
N ARG A 296 9.80 19.67 -10.24
CA ARG A 296 8.61 20.50 -10.00
C ARG A 296 8.03 21.03 -11.30
N VAL A 297 6.71 21.00 -11.39
CA VAL A 297 5.93 21.80 -12.35
C VAL A 297 5.02 22.72 -11.57
N THR A 298 5.13 24.02 -11.81
CA THR A 298 4.24 25.05 -11.26
C THR A 298 3.42 25.67 -12.38
N ASP A 299 2.17 26.02 -12.10
CA ASP A 299 1.31 26.76 -13.03
C ASP A 299 1.75 28.24 -13.12
N GLU A 300 2.90 28.45 -13.77
CA GLU A 300 3.53 29.75 -13.94
C GLU A 300 2.69 30.71 -14.79
N LEU A 301 1.92 30.19 -15.74
CA LEU A 301 1.01 31.02 -16.54
C LEU A 301 -0.09 31.63 -15.67
N THR A 302 -0.74 30.83 -14.82
CA THR A 302 -1.73 31.35 -13.87
C THR A 302 -1.09 32.34 -12.90
N MET A 303 0.13 32.06 -12.42
CA MET A 303 0.89 32.98 -11.57
C MET A 303 1.11 34.34 -12.25
N MET A 304 1.63 34.35 -13.47
CA MET A 304 1.90 35.56 -14.24
C MET A 304 0.63 36.37 -14.51
N LYS A 305 -0.51 35.70 -14.74
CA LYS A 305 -1.82 36.37 -14.89
C LYS A 305 -2.29 37.01 -13.59
N GLN A 306 -2.17 36.30 -12.47
CA GLN A 306 -2.56 36.81 -11.14
C GLN A 306 -1.68 38.00 -10.72
N LEU A 307 -0.37 37.97 -11.05
CA LEU A 307 0.54 39.10 -10.86
C LEU A 307 0.27 40.25 -11.86
N GLY A 308 -0.46 39.99 -12.95
CA GLY A 308 -0.81 40.96 -13.98
C GLY A 308 0.33 41.29 -14.94
N ILE A 309 1.25 40.35 -15.12
CA ILE A 309 2.35 40.43 -16.09
C ILE A 309 1.85 40.02 -17.48
N VAL A 310 0.94 39.05 -17.53
CA VAL A 310 0.35 38.50 -18.76
C VAL A 310 -1.18 38.57 -18.65
N LYS A 311 -1.88 38.73 -19.78
CA LYS A 311 -3.35 38.73 -19.86
C LYS A 311 -3.90 37.34 -20.12
#